data_AF-A0A7S1ASN9-F1
#
_entry.id   AF-A0A7S1ASN9-F1
#
_cell.length_a   1.000
_cell.length_b   1.000
_cell.length_c   1.000
_cell.angle_alpha   90.00
_cell.angle_beta   90.00
_cell.angle_gamma   90.00
#
_symmetry.space_group_name_H-M   'P 1'
#
loop_
_entity.id
_entity.type
_entity.pdbx_description
1 polymer ?
#
loop_
_entity_poly.entity_id
_entity_poly.type
_entity_poly.pdbx_seq_one_letter_code
_entity_poly.pdbx_strand_id
1 'polypeptide(L)'
;TGTALGDPIEVGAVRKLQRKMPRMEPLMMTSVKSNYGHMEGAAAMGGICKCVLQVRMTQACPTIHLRTLNPHLEHSSFDSLFETESARFCYRQGHSQVSSFGFGGTNAHGIIWGENSEQIDVNQAFLRTIRNAPFPEVRPVGANPDDWDSDYPDYREMKPGDKFAMQLISEKESVRWIREDPVLEDAFYAVTGNFNDWQEERMVRADDVGDVGGGGLHVITVLMPVSGRIEFRILKNGEDDAVIAPATPACTRKTTPILGPEPDLKNY
;
A
#
# COMPACT_ATOMS: atom_id res chain seq x y z
N THR A 1 24.69 -7.78 -31.06
CA THR A 1 26.16 -7.52 -31.08
C THR A 1 26.50 -6.10 -31.54
N GLY A 2 25.52 -5.22 -31.76
CA GLY A 2 25.76 -3.89 -32.32
C GLY A 2 25.94 -3.93 -33.83
N THR A 3 25.52 -5.02 -34.49
CA THR A 3 25.70 -5.19 -35.94
C THR A 3 24.44 -4.74 -36.67
N ALA A 4 24.61 -3.98 -37.76
CA ALA A 4 23.49 -3.40 -38.50
C ALA A 4 22.47 -4.46 -38.98
N LEU A 5 22.96 -5.63 -39.38
CA LEU A 5 22.14 -6.75 -39.86
C LEU A 5 21.77 -7.74 -38.75
N GLY A 6 22.70 -8.06 -37.84
CA GLY A 6 22.48 -9.10 -36.84
C GLY A 6 21.50 -8.68 -35.75
N ASP A 7 21.51 -7.41 -35.32
CA ASP A 7 20.60 -6.95 -34.26
C ASP A 7 19.11 -7.05 -34.70
N PRO A 8 18.72 -6.63 -35.92
CA PRO A 8 17.37 -6.89 -36.44
C PRO A 8 17.00 -8.37 -36.54
N ILE A 9 17.95 -9.25 -36.92
CA ILE A 9 17.71 -10.70 -37.01
C ILE A 9 17.45 -11.29 -35.62
N GLU A 10 18.28 -10.96 -34.64
CA GLU A 10 18.17 -11.44 -33.25
C GLU A 10 16.84 -11.00 -32.63
N VAL A 11 16.52 -9.71 -32.74
CA VAL A 11 15.27 -9.15 -32.20
C VAL A 11 14.05 -9.70 -32.94
N GLY A 12 14.11 -9.83 -34.26
CA GLY A 12 13.05 -10.41 -35.07
C GLY A 12 12.75 -11.88 -34.70
N ALA A 13 13.79 -12.66 -34.41
CA ALA A 13 13.63 -14.04 -33.95
C ALA A 13 12.90 -14.11 -32.59
N VAL A 14 13.29 -13.27 -31.63
CA VAL A 14 12.61 -13.17 -30.33
C VAL A 14 11.16 -12.75 -30.50
N ARG A 15 10.88 -11.71 -31.30
CA ARG A 15 9.52 -11.24 -31.58
C ARG A 15 8.63 -12.35 -32.14
N LYS A 16 9.14 -13.18 -33.05
CA LYS A 16 8.39 -14.30 -33.63
C LYS A 16 7.98 -15.34 -32.58
N LEU A 17 8.79 -15.52 -31.53
CA LEU A 17 8.46 -16.37 -30.39
C LEU A 17 7.47 -15.68 -29.45
N GLN A 18 7.67 -14.40 -29.16
CA GLN A 18 6.76 -13.60 -28.30
C GLN A 18 5.34 -13.55 -28.83
N ARG A 19 5.15 -13.36 -30.14
CA ARG A 19 3.80 -13.34 -30.75
C ARG A 19 3.00 -14.64 -30.57
N LYS A 20 3.66 -15.75 -30.24
CA LYS A 20 3.01 -17.04 -29.96
C LYS A 20 2.66 -17.23 -28.48
N MET A 21 3.19 -16.39 -27.59
CA MET A 21 2.99 -16.47 -26.15
C MET A 21 2.55 -15.09 -25.64
N PRO A 22 1.23 -14.84 -25.52
CA PRO A 22 0.75 -13.56 -25.02
C PRO A 22 1.36 -13.27 -23.64
N ARG A 23 1.90 -12.05 -23.47
CA ARG A 23 2.49 -11.58 -22.21
C ARG A 23 1.75 -10.32 -21.76
N MET A 24 1.62 -10.17 -20.44
CA MET A 24 1.04 -8.97 -19.83
C MET A 24 2.08 -7.85 -19.77
N GLU A 25 3.34 -8.19 -19.52
CA GLU A 25 4.45 -7.23 -19.50
C GLU A 25 5.36 -7.36 -20.74
N PRO A 26 5.93 -6.23 -21.19
CA PRO A 26 6.93 -6.25 -22.25
C PRO A 26 8.21 -6.97 -21.81
N LEU A 27 8.89 -7.61 -22.76
CA LEU A 27 10.18 -8.27 -22.52
C LEU A 27 11.32 -7.25 -22.45
N MET A 28 12.05 -7.22 -21.35
CA MET A 28 13.25 -6.40 -21.20
C MET A 28 14.41 -7.01 -21.98
N MET A 29 15.01 -6.23 -22.88
CA MET A 29 16.13 -6.64 -23.72
C MET A 29 17.38 -5.83 -23.38
N THR A 30 18.49 -6.52 -23.14
CA THR A 30 19.78 -5.87 -22.86
C THR A 30 20.95 -6.70 -23.37
N SER A 31 22.12 -6.07 -23.50
CA SER A 31 23.37 -6.73 -23.84
C SER A 31 24.46 -6.32 -22.86
N VAL A 32 25.25 -7.28 -22.36
CA VAL A 32 26.46 -6.99 -21.58
C VAL A 32 27.58 -6.41 -22.47
N LYS A 33 27.49 -6.65 -23.79
CA LYS A 33 28.52 -6.22 -24.74
C LYS A 33 28.57 -4.70 -24.89
N SER A 34 27.50 -3.98 -24.55
CA SER A 34 27.55 -2.52 -24.47
C SER A 34 28.50 -2.04 -23.38
N ASN A 35 28.67 -2.80 -22.29
CA ASN A 35 29.49 -2.42 -21.14
C ASN A 35 30.97 -2.79 -21.31
N TYR A 36 31.25 -3.99 -21.81
CA TYR A 36 32.62 -4.56 -21.83
C TYR A 36 33.09 -4.96 -23.22
N GLY A 37 32.33 -4.63 -24.27
CA GLY A 37 32.60 -5.09 -25.62
C GLY A 37 32.31 -6.59 -25.82
N HIS A 38 32.70 -7.11 -26.97
CA HIS A 38 32.53 -8.52 -27.29
C HIS A 38 33.71 -9.35 -26.79
N MET A 39 33.55 -10.05 -25.67
CA MET A 39 34.60 -10.88 -25.06
C MET A 39 34.79 -12.25 -25.74
N GLU A 40 34.53 -12.36 -27.05
CA GLU A 40 34.65 -13.59 -27.86
C GLU A 40 34.19 -14.87 -27.12
N GLY A 41 35.11 -15.81 -26.85
CA GLY A 41 34.82 -17.08 -26.18
C GLY A 41 34.24 -16.94 -24.76
N ALA A 42 34.45 -15.80 -24.10
CA ALA A 42 33.90 -15.48 -22.79
C ALA A 42 32.60 -14.64 -22.85
N ALA A 43 32.12 -14.28 -24.05
CA ALA A 43 30.97 -13.38 -24.20
C ALA A 43 29.69 -13.91 -23.53
N ALA A 44 29.47 -15.22 -23.56
CA ALA A 44 28.32 -15.86 -22.91
C ALA A 44 28.42 -15.77 -21.39
N MET A 45 29.62 -15.91 -20.82
CA MET A 45 29.83 -15.87 -19.37
C MET A 45 29.45 -14.51 -18.78
N GLY A 46 29.82 -13.42 -19.45
CA GLY A 46 29.38 -12.07 -19.05
C GLY A 46 27.85 -11.92 -19.07
N GLY A 47 27.18 -12.52 -20.05
CA GLY A 47 25.72 -12.53 -20.13
C GLY A 47 25.07 -13.35 -19.01
N ILE A 48 25.62 -14.52 -18.70
CA ILE A 48 25.18 -15.37 -17.60
C ILE A 48 25.34 -14.65 -16.26
N CYS A 49 26.51 -14.07 -15.98
CA CYS A 49 26.74 -13.29 -14.77
C CYS A 49 25.73 -12.14 -14.64
N LYS A 50 25.47 -11.40 -15.73
CA LYS A 50 24.44 -10.35 -15.76
C LYS A 50 23.06 -10.91 -15.41
N CYS A 51 22.62 -11.99 -16.05
CA CYS A 51 21.33 -12.62 -15.78
C CYS A 51 21.18 -13.08 -14.32
N VAL A 52 22.20 -13.72 -13.75
CA VAL A 52 22.19 -14.18 -12.35
C VAL A 52 22.02 -12.99 -11.40
N LEU A 53 22.75 -11.89 -11.63
CA LEU A 53 22.64 -10.68 -10.83
C LEU A 53 21.28 -10.00 -10.99
N GLN A 54 20.72 -9.95 -12.20
CA GLN A 54 19.40 -9.36 -12.47
C GLN A 54 18.28 -10.09 -11.72
N VAL A 55 18.32 -11.43 -11.72
CA VAL A 55 17.36 -12.25 -10.97
C VAL A 55 17.56 -12.06 -9.47
N ARG A 56 18.80 -12.11 -8.97
CA ARG A 56 19.11 -11.93 -7.54
C ARG A 56 18.65 -10.56 -7.03
N MET A 57 18.91 -9.49 -7.79
CA MET A 57 18.65 -8.11 -7.36
C MET A 57 17.25 -7.62 -7.76
N THR A 58 16.45 -8.44 -8.46
CA THR A 58 15.15 -8.04 -9.03
C THR A 58 15.23 -6.73 -9.82
N GLN A 59 16.25 -6.58 -10.66
CA GLN A 59 16.55 -5.34 -11.35
C GLN A 59 17.04 -5.59 -12.78
N ALA A 60 16.44 -4.90 -13.75
CA ALA A 60 16.92 -4.78 -15.10
C ALA A 60 18.16 -3.89 -15.14
N CYS A 61 19.11 -4.23 -16.00
CA CYS A 61 20.32 -3.44 -16.18
C CYS A 61 20.20 -2.64 -17.47
N PRO A 62 20.66 -1.38 -17.47
CA PRO A 62 20.60 -0.56 -18.66
C PRO A 62 21.48 -1.12 -19.79
N THR A 63 21.07 -0.82 -21.01
CA THR A 63 21.91 -0.93 -22.21
C THR A 63 22.56 0.42 -22.47
N ILE A 64 23.88 0.46 -22.45
CA ILE A 64 24.61 1.71 -22.65
C ILE A 64 24.90 1.96 -24.14
N HIS A 65 25.17 3.21 -24.49
CA HIS A 65 25.36 3.69 -25.88
C HIS A 65 24.13 3.62 -26.79
N LEU A 66 22.96 3.26 -26.26
CA LEU A 66 21.71 3.29 -27.00
C LEU A 66 21.13 4.72 -27.01
N ARG A 67 21.25 5.42 -28.15
CA ARG A 67 20.64 6.75 -28.36
C ARG A 67 19.42 6.71 -29.27
N THR A 68 19.47 5.84 -30.27
CA THR A 68 18.40 5.66 -31.24
C THR A 68 18.38 4.18 -31.61
N LEU A 69 17.19 3.59 -31.64
CA LEU A 69 17.04 2.21 -32.06
C LEU A 69 17.38 2.05 -33.54
N ASN A 70 17.86 0.87 -33.92
CA ASN A 70 18.14 0.56 -35.31
C ASN A 70 16.84 0.72 -36.14
N PRO A 71 16.85 1.48 -37.25
CA PRO A 71 15.66 1.76 -38.06
C PRO A 71 15.07 0.50 -38.73
N HIS A 72 15.86 -0.57 -38.86
CA HIS A 72 15.40 -1.86 -39.38
C HIS A 72 14.67 -2.72 -38.34
N LEU A 73 14.58 -2.27 -37.09
CA LEU A 73 13.71 -2.89 -36.10
C LEU A 73 12.27 -2.44 -36.35
N GLU A 74 11.36 -3.38 -36.57
CA GLU A 74 9.93 -3.10 -36.66
C GLU A 74 9.37 -2.75 -35.26
N HIS A 75 9.24 -1.46 -34.95
CA HIS A 75 8.83 -0.96 -33.62
C HIS A 75 7.31 -1.03 -33.36
N SER A 76 6.48 -1.03 -34.41
CA SER A 76 5.02 -0.85 -34.31
C SER A 76 4.26 -2.04 -33.69
N SER A 77 4.94 -3.12 -33.30
CA SER A 77 4.30 -4.31 -32.70
C SER A 77 5.27 -5.09 -31.80
N PHE A 78 6.17 -4.39 -31.12
CA PHE A 78 7.24 -5.00 -30.34
C PHE A 78 7.01 -4.74 -28.85
N ASP A 79 6.40 -5.70 -28.16
CA ASP A 79 6.22 -5.70 -26.70
C ASP A 79 7.55 -6.02 -26.00
N SER A 80 8.54 -5.16 -26.20
CA SER A 80 9.85 -5.31 -25.59
C SER A 80 10.51 -3.95 -25.39
N LEU A 81 11.22 -3.82 -24.29
CA LEU A 81 11.82 -2.56 -23.86
C LEU A 81 13.34 -2.69 -23.91
N PHE A 82 13.97 -1.65 -24.46
CA PHE A 82 15.42 -1.46 -24.43
C PHE A 82 15.73 -0.31 -23.49
N GLU A 83 15.85 -0.60 -22.21
CA GLU A 83 16.07 0.45 -21.22
C GLU A 83 17.48 1.01 -21.27
N THR A 84 17.56 2.33 -21.23
CA THR A 84 18.81 3.08 -20.99
C THR A 84 19.04 3.36 -19.51
N GLU A 85 18.05 3.08 -18.67
CA GLU A 85 18.09 3.25 -17.22
C GLU A 85 17.86 1.93 -16.48
N SER A 86 18.16 1.92 -15.19
CA SER A 86 17.96 0.74 -14.36
C SER A 86 16.50 0.68 -13.88
N ALA A 87 15.82 -0.46 -14.10
CA ALA A 87 14.42 -0.63 -13.74
C ALA A 87 14.25 -1.80 -12.76
N ARG A 88 13.44 -1.65 -11.71
CA ARG A 88 13.15 -2.77 -10.79
C ARG A 88 12.07 -3.67 -11.37
N PHE A 89 12.23 -4.98 -11.21
CA PHE A 89 11.17 -5.95 -11.51
C PHE A 89 10.11 -5.91 -10.41
N CYS A 90 8.84 -5.92 -10.80
CA CYS A 90 7.71 -5.96 -9.86
C CYS A 90 7.52 -7.32 -9.17
N TYR A 91 8.28 -8.34 -9.63
CA TYR A 91 8.14 -9.72 -9.19
C TYR A 91 9.35 -10.16 -8.36
N ARG A 92 9.09 -10.86 -7.25
CA ARG A 92 10.12 -11.42 -6.37
C ARG A 92 10.80 -12.67 -6.94
N GLN A 93 10.18 -13.29 -7.94
CA GLN A 93 10.72 -14.43 -8.66
C GLN A 93 10.58 -14.19 -10.15
N GLY A 94 11.48 -14.78 -10.93
CA GLY A 94 11.44 -14.63 -12.37
C GLY A 94 12.55 -15.40 -13.03
N HIS A 95 12.72 -15.13 -14.32
CA HIS A 95 13.82 -15.68 -15.07
C HIS A 95 14.42 -14.63 -15.99
N SER A 96 15.74 -14.69 -16.16
CA SER A 96 16.48 -13.96 -17.16
C SER A 96 17.02 -14.94 -18.20
N GLN A 97 17.14 -14.50 -19.44
CA GLN A 97 17.56 -15.35 -20.55
C GLN A 97 18.80 -14.79 -21.21
N VAL A 98 19.70 -15.68 -21.64
CA VAL A 98 20.93 -15.32 -22.34
C VAL A 98 21.01 -16.08 -23.66
N SER A 99 21.28 -15.35 -24.74
CA SER A 99 21.53 -15.90 -26.07
C SER A 99 22.98 -15.65 -26.48
N SER A 100 23.59 -16.63 -27.15
CA SER A 100 24.92 -16.51 -27.74
C SER A 100 24.98 -17.21 -29.09
N PHE A 101 25.38 -16.48 -30.12
CA PHE A 101 25.43 -16.95 -31.50
C PHE A 101 26.86 -16.85 -32.02
N GLY A 102 27.46 -18.00 -32.30
CA GLY A 102 28.82 -18.09 -32.83
C GLY A 102 28.84 -17.77 -34.32
N PHE A 103 29.91 -17.13 -34.78
CA PHE A 103 30.10 -16.80 -36.21
C PHE A 103 30.01 -18.04 -37.12
N GLY A 104 30.45 -19.21 -36.64
CA GLY A 104 30.34 -20.48 -37.36
C GLY A 104 28.92 -21.07 -37.45
N GLY A 105 27.91 -20.40 -36.91
CA GLY A 105 26.50 -20.80 -36.97
C GLY A 105 25.99 -21.62 -35.78
N THR A 106 26.87 -21.99 -34.84
CA THR A 106 26.46 -22.67 -33.59
C THR A 106 25.79 -21.67 -32.65
N ASN A 107 24.55 -21.99 -32.25
CA ASN A 107 23.71 -21.13 -31.42
C ASN A 107 23.45 -21.80 -30.06
N ALA A 108 23.45 -21.01 -29.00
CA ALA A 108 23.10 -21.45 -27.65
C ALA A 108 22.16 -20.43 -26.99
N HIS A 109 21.22 -20.94 -26.19
CA HIS A 109 20.28 -20.14 -25.41
C HIS A 109 20.11 -20.79 -24.04
N GLY A 110 20.15 -19.98 -22.98
CA GLY A 110 20.03 -20.43 -21.60
C GLY A 110 18.99 -19.60 -20.84
N ILE A 111 18.28 -20.26 -19.93
CA ILE A 111 17.29 -19.65 -19.04
C ILE A 111 17.79 -19.79 -17.62
N ILE A 112 17.91 -18.67 -16.91
CA ILE A 112 18.28 -18.61 -15.50
C ILE A 112 17.03 -18.24 -14.73
N TRP A 113 16.49 -19.18 -13.94
CA TRP A 113 15.41 -18.92 -13.00
C TRP A 113 15.96 -18.64 -11.61
N GLY A 114 15.26 -17.81 -10.86
CA GLY A 114 15.53 -17.64 -9.43
C GLY A 114 14.49 -16.79 -8.74
N GLU A 115 14.58 -16.82 -7.42
CA GLU A 115 13.74 -16.08 -6.50
C GLU A 115 14.63 -15.23 -5.60
N ASN A 116 14.25 -13.97 -5.42
CA ASN A 116 14.92 -13.06 -4.51
C ASN A 116 14.48 -13.35 -3.08
N SER A 117 15.36 -14.05 -2.36
CA SER A 117 15.25 -14.33 -0.93
C SER A 117 15.66 -13.16 -0.03
N GLU A 118 16.26 -12.10 -0.58
CA GLU A 118 16.53 -10.86 0.16
C GLU A 118 15.20 -10.10 0.31
N GLN A 119 14.42 -10.48 1.32
CA GLN A 119 13.50 -9.56 1.98
C GLN A 119 14.38 -8.39 2.47
N ILE A 120 14.21 -7.21 1.88
CA ILE A 120 14.61 -5.98 2.58
C ILE A 120 13.74 -5.99 3.83
N ASP A 121 14.32 -6.44 4.95
CA ASP A 121 13.69 -6.34 6.24
C ASP A 121 13.62 -4.85 6.55
N VAL A 122 12.48 -4.27 6.24
CA VAL A 122 12.19 -2.84 6.41
C VAL A 122 12.45 -2.46 7.87
N ASN A 123 12.25 -3.39 8.82
CA ASN A 123 12.57 -3.18 10.22
C ASN A 123 14.08 -3.14 10.46
N GLN A 124 14.90 -3.95 9.81
CA GLN A 124 16.37 -3.82 9.93
C GLN A 124 16.90 -2.54 9.29
N ALA A 125 16.40 -2.15 8.11
CA ALA A 125 16.78 -0.89 7.49
C ALA A 125 16.39 0.31 8.37
N PHE A 126 15.19 0.25 8.96
CA PHE A 126 14.69 1.21 9.94
C PHE A 126 15.56 1.25 11.21
N LEU A 127 15.87 0.09 11.79
CA LEU A 127 16.70 -0.02 13.00
C LEU A 127 18.13 0.48 12.76
N ARG A 128 18.71 0.25 11.58
CA ARG A 128 20.02 0.82 11.21
C ARG A 128 19.95 2.35 11.12
N THR A 129 18.87 2.89 10.56
CA THR A 129 18.68 4.34 10.44
C THR A 129 18.52 4.98 11.82
N ILE A 130 17.69 4.40 12.71
CA ILE A 130 17.53 4.88 14.09
C ILE A 130 18.85 4.83 14.86
N ARG A 131 19.60 3.71 14.77
CA ARG A 131 20.87 3.57 15.48
C ARG A 131 21.92 4.61 15.07
N ASN A 132 21.83 5.12 13.85
CA ASN A 132 22.77 6.09 13.30
C ASN A 132 22.22 7.53 13.34
N ALA A 133 20.95 7.73 13.71
CA ALA A 133 20.37 9.05 13.85
C ALA A 133 21.00 9.77 15.06
N PRO A 134 21.25 11.08 14.97
CA PRO A 134 21.69 11.85 16.12
C PRO A 134 20.66 11.75 17.26
N PHE A 135 21.13 11.81 18.51
CA PHE A 135 20.24 11.82 19.65
C PHE A 135 19.33 13.06 19.56
N PRO A 136 18.03 12.93 19.85
CA PRO A 136 17.15 14.10 19.95
C PRO A 136 17.64 15.02 21.07
N GLU A 137 17.73 16.32 20.79
CA GLU A 137 18.23 17.32 21.73
C GLU A 137 17.18 18.39 22.02
N VAL A 138 17.27 18.98 23.22
CA VAL A 138 16.59 20.23 23.55
C VAL A 138 17.61 21.33 23.40
N ARG A 139 17.34 22.27 22.50
CA ARG A 139 18.18 23.41 22.16
C ARG A 139 17.66 24.64 22.91
N PRO A 140 18.30 25.06 24.01
CA PRO A 140 17.84 26.22 24.77
C PRO A 140 18.02 27.49 23.95
N VAL A 141 16.92 28.20 23.71
CA VAL A 141 16.93 29.53 23.09
C VAL A 141 16.47 30.53 24.16
N GLY A 142 17.38 31.37 24.63
CA GLY A 142 17.07 32.36 25.66
C GLY A 142 16.85 31.78 27.07
N ALA A 143 16.41 32.65 27.98
CA ALA A 143 16.21 32.30 29.39
C ALA A 143 14.83 31.71 29.70
N ASN A 144 13.89 31.83 28.78
CA ASN A 144 12.53 31.31 28.92
C ASN A 144 12.46 29.89 28.33
N PRO A 145 12.14 28.87 29.14
CA PRO A 145 11.98 27.48 28.66
C PRO A 145 10.92 27.33 27.56
N ASP A 146 9.95 28.26 27.48
CA ASP A 146 8.94 28.24 26.43
C ASP A 146 9.50 28.57 25.03
N ASP A 147 10.67 29.20 24.97
CA ASP A 147 11.32 29.54 23.70
C ASP A 147 12.29 28.44 23.24
N TRP A 148 12.51 27.40 24.04
CA TRP A 148 13.46 26.34 23.72
C TRP A 148 12.96 25.48 22.56
N ASP A 149 13.87 25.18 21.63
CA ASP A 149 13.62 24.32 20.48
C ASP A 149 13.91 22.86 20.85
N SER A 150 13.20 21.90 20.25
CA SER A 150 13.34 20.49 20.61
C SER A 150 12.98 19.54 19.47
N ASP A 151 13.72 18.44 19.38
CA ASP A 151 13.42 17.32 18.48
C ASP A 151 12.34 16.36 19.05
N TYR A 152 11.89 16.60 20.28
CA TYR A 152 10.84 15.81 20.94
C TYR A 152 9.44 16.32 20.57
N PRO A 153 8.37 15.52 20.78
CA PRO A 153 7.01 16.05 20.76
C PRO A 153 6.89 17.22 21.74
N ASP A 154 6.07 18.21 21.43
CA ASP A 154 5.92 19.40 22.29
C ASP A 154 5.46 18.97 23.69
N TYR A 155 6.40 19.02 24.65
CA TYR A 155 6.22 18.54 26.01
C TYR A 155 5.13 19.30 26.76
N ARG A 156 4.73 20.48 26.27
CA ARG A 156 3.68 21.32 26.85
C ARG A 156 2.29 20.75 26.63
N GLU A 157 2.10 19.93 25.60
CA GLU A 157 0.80 19.32 25.27
C GLU A 157 0.69 17.84 25.65
N MET A 158 1.78 17.23 26.14
CA MET A 158 1.83 15.79 26.46
C MET A 158 1.09 15.47 27.76
N LYS A 159 0.27 14.41 27.73
CA LYS A 159 -0.39 13.83 28.90
C LYS A 159 0.14 12.42 29.18
N PRO A 160 0.10 11.95 30.44
CA PRO A 160 0.44 10.57 30.76
C PRO A 160 -0.42 9.58 29.95
N GLY A 161 0.22 8.76 29.12
CA GLY A 161 -0.45 7.76 28.28
C GLY A 161 -0.52 8.07 26.79
N ASP A 162 -0.09 9.26 26.36
CA ASP A 162 -0.04 9.62 24.94
C ASP A 162 0.93 8.71 24.17
N LYS A 163 0.50 8.28 22.98
CA LYS A 163 1.31 7.49 22.05
C LYS A 163 1.74 8.36 20.87
N PHE A 164 2.97 8.17 20.42
CA PHE A 164 3.51 8.89 19.29
C PHE A 164 4.09 7.89 18.29
N ALA A 165 3.64 8.00 17.04
CA ALA A 165 4.28 7.35 15.92
C ALA A 165 5.53 8.13 15.53
N MET A 166 6.61 7.40 15.27
CA MET A 166 7.88 7.97 14.87
C MET A 166 8.05 7.80 13.37
N GLN A 167 8.07 8.89 12.61
CA GLN A 167 8.25 8.88 11.16
C GLN A 167 9.62 9.43 10.78
N LEU A 168 10.35 8.69 9.95
CA LEU A 168 11.58 9.19 9.32
C LEU A 168 11.21 9.96 8.05
N ILE A 169 11.65 11.21 7.94
CA ILE A 169 11.40 12.03 6.75
C ILE A 169 12.38 11.65 5.62
N SER A 170 13.63 11.31 5.95
CA SER A 170 14.60 10.76 4.98
C SER A 170 15.71 9.93 5.67
N GLU A 171 16.58 9.26 4.90
CA GLU A 171 17.76 8.55 5.44
C GLU A 171 18.75 9.46 6.20
N LYS A 172 18.63 10.79 6.06
CA LYS A 172 19.57 11.77 6.61
C LYS A 172 18.93 12.86 7.49
N GLU A 173 17.61 13.00 7.48
CA GLU A 173 16.92 14.07 8.20
C GLU A 173 15.85 13.56 9.17
N SER A 174 15.93 14.15 10.36
CA SER A 174 15.03 14.20 11.51
C SER A 174 13.86 13.22 11.59
N VAL A 175 13.79 12.57 12.74
CA VAL A 175 12.59 11.93 13.26
C VAL A 175 11.48 12.98 13.47
N ARG A 176 10.32 12.76 12.85
CA ARG A 176 9.09 13.48 13.17
C ARG A 176 8.23 12.63 14.09
N TRP A 177 7.81 13.21 15.20
CA TRP A 177 6.82 12.61 16.07
C TRP A 177 5.43 13.03 15.64
N ILE A 178 4.59 12.05 15.33
CA ILE A 178 3.18 12.25 15.03
C ILE A 178 2.44 11.70 16.23
N ARG A 179 1.66 12.53 16.93
CA ARG A 179 0.77 12.01 17.96
C ARG A 179 -0.17 11.02 17.29
N GLU A 180 -0.19 9.78 17.76
CA GLU A 180 -1.26 8.87 17.40
C GLU A 180 -2.49 9.39 18.13
N ASP A 181 -3.30 10.19 17.43
CA ASP A 181 -4.66 10.40 17.89
C ASP A 181 -5.29 9.00 17.99
N PRO A 182 -5.93 8.65 19.13
CA PRO A 182 -6.54 7.35 19.28
C PRO A 182 -7.42 7.13 18.06
N VAL A 183 -7.17 6.03 17.35
CA VAL A 183 -7.97 5.63 16.19
C VAL A 183 -9.41 5.52 16.70
N LEU A 184 -10.19 6.57 16.47
CA LEU A 184 -11.63 6.50 16.48
C LEU A 184 -11.93 5.72 15.22
N GLU A 185 -11.99 4.38 15.33
CA GLU A 185 -12.85 3.61 14.43
C GLU A 185 -14.17 4.38 14.39
N ASP A 186 -14.66 4.71 13.18
CA ASP A 186 -15.90 5.46 13.01
C ASP A 186 -17.00 4.77 13.80
N ALA A 187 -17.21 5.20 15.04
CA ALA A 187 -18.08 4.52 15.96
C ALA A 187 -19.48 4.65 15.38
N PHE A 188 -20.09 3.52 15.03
CA PHE A 188 -21.47 3.49 14.57
C PHE A 188 -22.38 3.15 15.73
N TYR A 189 -23.61 3.63 15.65
CA TYR A 189 -24.64 3.34 16.63
C TYR A 189 -25.67 2.43 15.98
N ALA A 190 -26.14 1.44 16.73
CA ALA A 190 -27.18 0.53 16.30
C ALA A 190 -28.32 0.50 17.32
N VAL A 191 -29.53 0.23 16.85
CA VAL A 191 -30.71 0.04 17.70
C VAL A 191 -31.22 -1.39 17.54
N THR A 192 -31.60 -2.00 18.66
CA THR A 192 -32.32 -3.27 18.67
C THR A 192 -33.56 -3.11 19.54
N GLY A 193 -34.69 -3.68 19.17
CA GLY A 193 -35.90 -3.61 19.98
C GLY A 193 -37.00 -4.58 19.59
N ASN A 194 -38.14 -4.48 20.25
CA ASN A 194 -39.31 -5.32 19.95
C ASN A 194 -39.91 -5.07 18.54
N PHE A 195 -39.60 -3.94 17.91
CA PHE A 195 -40.08 -3.57 16.58
C PHE A 195 -39.30 -4.25 15.44
N ASN A 196 -38.10 -4.78 15.72
CA ASN A 196 -37.24 -5.45 14.74
C ASN A 196 -36.77 -6.84 15.20
N ASP A 197 -37.57 -7.52 16.03
CA ASP A 197 -37.24 -8.85 16.59
C ASP A 197 -35.85 -8.91 17.25
N TRP A 198 -35.45 -7.80 17.88
CA TRP A 198 -34.14 -7.64 18.52
C TRP A 198 -32.93 -7.80 17.58
N GLN A 199 -33.15 -7.70 16.27
CA GLN A 199 -32.09 -7.65 15.28
C GLN A 199 -31.34 -6.32 15.33
N GLU A 200 -30.07 -6.34 14.93
CA GLU A 200 -29.28 -5.12 14.80
C GLU A 200 -29.73 -4.29 13.60
N GLU A 201 -30.08 -3.04 13.86
CA GLU A 201 -30.36 -2.07 12.82
C GLU A 201 -29.46 -0.84 12.98
N ARG A 202 -28.64 -0.58 11.96
CA ARG A 202 -27.63 0.48 11.98
C ARG A 202 -28.29 1.84 11.80
N MET A 203 -27.96 2.77 12.69
CA MET A 203 -28.39 4.17 12.57
C MET A 203 -27.57 4.88 11.50
N VAL A 204 -28.23 5.74 10.73
CA VAL A 204 -27.62 6.54 9.65
C VAL A 204 -27.27 7.92 10.19
N ARG A 205 -26.25 8.59 9.64
CA ARG A 205 -26.01 9.99 10.02
C ARG A 205 -27.14 10.87 9.49
N ALA A 206 -27.59 11.81 10.31
CA ALA A 206 -28.64 12.76 9.94
C ALA A 206 -28.30 13.54 8.67
N ASP A 207 -27.00 13.81 8.47
CA ASP A 207 -26.44 14.46 7.28
C ASP A 207 -26.72 13.68 5.97
N ASP A 208 -26.88 12.36 6.05
CA ASP A 208 -27.16 11.49 4.88
C ASP A 208 -28.67 11.35 4.59
N VAL A 209 -29.54 11.70 5.55
CA VAL A 209 -31.01 11.53 5.46
C VAL A 209 -31.72 12.82 5.07
N GLY A 210 -31.00 13.95 4.96
CA GLY A 210 -31.44 15.19 4.31
C GLY A 210 -32.55 16.00 5.01
N ASP A 211 -33.26 15.41 5.98
CA ASP A 211 -34.49 16.00 6.55
C ASP A 211 -34.45 16.15 8.08
N VAL A 212 -33.31 15.86 8.72
CA VAL A 212 -33.13 15.98 10.17
C VAL A 212 -31.99 16.95 10.42
N GLY A 213 -32.32 18.23 10.62
CA GLY A 213 -31.36 19.33 10.78
C GLY A 213 -30.55 19.25 12.08
N GLY A 214 -29.61 18.31 12.17
CA GLY A 214 -28.74 18.14 13.33
C GLY A 214 -27.40 17.57 12.93
N GLY A 215 -26.42 18.45 12.69
CA GLY A 215 -25.06 18.06 12.36
C GLY A 215 -24.49 17.09 13.40
N GLY A 216 -24.02 15.94 12.94
CA GLY A 216 -23.38 14.92 13.78
C GLY A 216 -24.32 13.98 14.57
N LEU A 217 -25.64 14.07 14.39
CA LEU A 217 -26.59 13.13 15.02
C LEU A 217 -26.74 11.83 14.20
N HIS A 218 -26.98 10.71 14.87
CA HIS A 218 -27.38 9.46 14.24
C HIS A 218 -28.90 9.27 14.38
N VAL A 219 -29.56 8.89 13.28
CA VAL A 219 -31.01 8.78 13.17
C VAL A 219 -31.43 7.40 12.65
N ILE A 220 -32.61 6.97 13.08
CA ILE A 220 -33.27 5.76 12.60
C ILE A 220 -34.78 6.00 12.67
N THR A 221 -35.52 5.49 11.70
CA THR A 221 -36.98 5.57 11.67
C THR A 221 -37.57 4.27 12.17
N VAL A 222 -38.21 4.31 13.34
CA VAL A 222 -38.90 3.16 13.92
C VAL A 222 -40.40 3.30 13.70
N LEU A 223 -41.02 2.28 13.10
CA LEU A 223 -42.47 2.21 12.99
C LEU A 223 -43.07 1.77 14.34
N MET A 224 -44.04 2.54 14.83
CA MET A 224 -44.72 2.24 16.09
C MET A 224 -45.51 0.93 15.97
N PRO A 225 -45.27 -0.07 16.83
CA PRO A 225 -46.05 -1.30 16.83
C PRO A 225 -47.49 -1.02 17.31
N VAL A 226 -48.43 -1.87 16.88
CA VAL A 226 -49.87 -1.78 17.24
C VAL A 226 -50.10 -1.77 18.76
N SER A 227 -49.16 -2.32 19.53
CA SER A 227 -49.18 -2.31 20.99
C SER A 227 -49.04 -0.91 21.62
N GLY A 228 -48.65 0.11 20.85
CA GLY A 228 -48.37 1.47 21.34
C GLY A 228 -47.14 1.56 22.26
N ARG A 229 -46.32 0.49 22.32
CA ARG A 229 -45.16 0.37 23.21
C ARG A 229 -43.91 -0.04 22.43
N ILE A 230 -42.88 0.79 22.49
CA ILE A 230 -41.55 0.47 21.96
C ILE A 230 -40.60 0.16 23.11
N GLU A 231 -39.95 -0.99 23.03
CA GLU A 231 -38.83 -1.37 23.87
C GLU A 231 -37.58 -1.45 23.01
N PHE A 232 -36.52 -0.72 23.36
CA PHE A 232 -35.28 -0.67 22.58
C PHE A 232 -34.04 -0.50 23.46
N ARG A 233 -32.88 -0.82 22.88
CA ARG A 233 -31.54 -0.46 23.37
C ARG A 233 -30.71 0.12 22.23
N ILE A 234 -29.84 1.07 22.55
CA ILE A 234 -28.86 1.66 21.65
C ILE A 234 -27.48 1.09 22.01
N LEU A 235 -26.81 0.52 21.01
CA LEU A 235 -25.48 -0.11 21.12
C LEU A 235 -24.43 0.77 20.44
N LYS A 236 -23.22 0.81 21.01
CA LYS A 236 -22.03 1.30 20.32
C LYS A 236 -21.41 0.13 19.56
N ASN A 237 -21.10 0.32 18.28
CA ASN A 237 -20.41 -0.67 17.43
C ASN A 237 -21.10 -2.04 17.32
N GLY A 238 -22.40 -2.14 17.63
CA GLY A 238 -23.13 -3.43 17.62
C GLY A 238 -22.75 -4.40 18.75
N GLU A 239 -21.92 -3.98 19.70
CA GLU A 239 -21.46 -4.85 20.80
C GLU A 239 -22.54 -4.97 21.89
N ASP A 240 -22.91 -6.21 22.25
CA ASP A 240 -24.01 -6.53 23.18
C ASP A 240 -23.77 -6.02 24.62
N ASP A 241 -22.50 -5.86 25.00
CA ASP A 241 -22.03 -5.32 26.26
C ASP A 241 -21.87 -3.78 26.25
N ALA A 242 -21.88 -3.15 25.07
CA ALA A 242 -21.72 -1.70 24.88
C ALA A 242 -23.07 -0.95 24.75
N VAL A 243 -24.00 -1.21 25.68
CA VAL A 243 -25.30 -0.51 25.72
C VAL A 243 -25.13 0.92 26.23
N ILE A 244 -25.47 1.91 25.38
CA ILE A 244 -25.38 3.33 25.71
C ILE A 244 -26.67 3.84 26.36
N ALA A 245 -27.83 3.36 25.90
CA ALA A 245 -29.13 3.78 26.42
C ALA A 245 -30.21 2.70 26.23
N PRO A 246 -31.19 2.61 27.14
CA PRO A 246 -31.27 3.31 28.42
C PRO A 246 -30.34 2.69 29.48
N ALA A 247 -29.55 3.52 30.18
CA ALA A 247 -28.66 3.09 31.25
C ALA A 247 -29.27 3.44 32.63
N THR A 248 -29.70 2.44 33.39
CA THR A 248 -30.00 2.61 34.83
C THR A 248 -29.37 1.50 35.67
N PRO A 249 -28.97 1.78 36.93
CA PRO A 249 -28.01 0.94 37.67
C PRO A 249 -28.53 -0.42 38.15
N ALA A 250 -29.82 -0.73 38.02
CA ALA A 250 -30.44 -1.91 38.64
C ALA A 250 -31.53 -2.56 37.78
N CYS A 251 -31.35 -2.60 36.46
CA CYS A 251 -32.29 -3.28 35.56
C CYS A 251 -31.65 -4.53 34.94
N THR A 252 -32.15 -5.72 35.30
CA THR A 252 -31.72 -7.00 34.71
C THR A 252 -32.39 -7.29 33.35
N ARG A 253 -33.25 -6.39 32.86
CA ARG A 253 -33.73 -6.30 31.47
C ARG A 253 -33.70 -4.85 31.02
N LYS A 254 -32.86 -4.54 30.01
CA LYS A 254 -32.45 -3.19 29.61
C LYS A 254 -33.42 -2.55 28.58
N THR A 255 -34.68 -2.33 28.94
CA THR A 255 -35.65 -1.61 28.06
C THR A 255 -36.41 -0.55 28.83
N THR A 256 -36.67 0.59 28.17
CA THR A 256 -37.59 1.62 28.68
C THR A 256 -38.71 1.79 27.67
N PRO A 257 -39.99 1.67 28.05
CA PRO A 257 -41.10 1.86 27.14
C PRO A 257 -41.21 3.34 26.75
N ILE A 258 -41.18 3.64 25.46
CA ILE A 258 -41.72 4.90 24.95
C ILE A 258 -43.22 4.68 24.72
N LEU A 259 -44.05 5.43 25.44
CA LEU A 259 -45.49 5.45 25.23
C LEU A 259 -45.78 6.31 24.00
N GLY A 260 -46.31 5.69 22.95
CA GLY A 260 -46.92 6.42 21.84
C GLY A 260 -48.21 7.12 22.30
N PRO A 261 -48.81 7.96 21.43
CA PRO A 261 -50.15 8.48 21.72
C PRO A 261 -51.11 7.30 21.94
N GLU A 262 -51.84 7.32 23.07
CA GLU A 262 -52.93 6.38 23.32
C GLU A 262 -53.89 6.35 22.12
N PRO A 263 -54.46 5.17 21.77
CA PRO A 263 -55.46 5.05 20.70
C PRO A 263 -56.66 6.02 20.86
N ASP A 264 -56.93 6.47 22.09
CA ASP A 264 -58.07 7.29 22.47
C ASP A 264 -57.76 8.79 22.60
N LEU A 265 -56.55 9.23 22.23
CA LEU A 265 -56.21 10.66 22.18
C LEU A 265 -57.00 11.37 21.08
N LYS A 266 -58.13 11.97 21.47
CA LYS A 266 -58.77 13.03 20.67
C LYS A 266 -57.94 14.30 20.80
N ASN A 267 -57.41 14.78 19.68
CA ASN A 267 -56.74 16.08 19.59
C ASN A 267 -57.64 17.18 20.19
N TYR A 268 -57.14 17.86 21.23
CA TYR A 268 -57.61 19.19 21.64
C TYR A 268 -56.64 20.24 21.10
#